data_AF-A0AAP2DRK4-F1
#
_entry.id   AF-A0AAP2DRK4-F1
#
_cell.length_a   1.000
_cell.length_b   1.000
_cell.length_c   1.000
_cell.angle_alpha   90.00
_cell.angle_beta   90.00
_cell.angle_gamma   90.00
#
_symmetry.space_group_name_H-M   'P 1'
#
loop_
_entity.id
_entity.type
_entity.pdbx_description
1 polymer ?
#
loop_
_entity_poly.entity_id
_entity_poly.type
_entity_poly.pdbx_seq_one_letter_code
_entity_poly.pdbx_strand_id
1 'polypeptide(L)'
;MNVFDWLSNMDMPAVDKFNIAEIRFKNGRKEFFRNTDNLNLTTGDAVIVEVPNGHHLGYVSLQGELVRLQMQKKKVANDGEIKKIYRLAHQKDLEKFEEVKKRELPTLYRTREIVRNLKLDMKLSDIEFQADNTKATFF
;
A
#
# COMPACT_ATOMS: atom_id res chain seq x y z
N MET A 1 -3.47 -54.88 -0.59
CA MET A 1 -2.26 -54.08 -0.89
C MET A 1 -2.51 -52.69 -0.35
N ASN A 2 -1.93 -52.35 0.81
CA ASN A 2 -2.05 -51.01 1.40
C ASN A 2 -0.97 -50.13 0.80
N VAL A 3 -1.38 -49.16 -0.02
CA VAL A 3 -0.50 -48.10 -0.52
C VAL A 3 -0.18 -47.21 0.67
N PHE A 4 1.02 -47.39 1.21
CA PHE A 4 1.57 -46.49 2.22
C PHE A 4 1.87 -45.16 1.54
N ASP A 5 1.12 -44.14 1.92
CA ASP A 5 1.36 -42.78 1.49
C ASP A 5 2.59 -42.23 2.25
N TRP A 6 3.74 -42.23 1.58
CA TRP A 6 4.99 -41.69 2.12
C TRP A 6 5.00 -40.15 2.22
N LEU A 7 3.97 -39.46 1.71
CA LEU A 7 3.86 -38.01 1.80
C LEU A 7 3.14 -37.52 3.05
N SER A 8 2.54 -38.41 3.85
CA SER A 8 1.73 -38.01 5.00
C SER A 8 2.55 -37.46 6.18
N ASN A 9 3.89 -37.55 6.12
CA ASN A 9 4.78 -37.18 7.22
C ASN A 9 5.83 -36.11 6.85
N MET A 10 5.64 -35.39 5.74
CA MET A 10 6.22 -34.06 5.66
C MET A 10 5.37 -33.16 6.56
N ASP A 11 5.79 -33.02 7.83
CA ASP A 11 5.67 -31.73 8.49
C ASP A 11 6.20 -30.72 7.48
N MET A 12 5.30 -29.98 6.82
CA MET A 12 5.70 -28.82 6.05
C MET A 12 6.60 -28.04 7.00
N PRO A 13 7.90 -27.85 6.71
CA PRO A 13 8.71 -26.99 7.56
C PRO A 13 7.93 -25.70 7.60
N ALA A 14 7.49 -25.28 8.80
CA ALA A 14 6.66 -24.11 9.01
C ALA A 14 7.25 -23.03 8.12
N VAL A 15 6.63 -22.84 6.94
CA VAL A 15 7.26 -22.09 5.86
C VAL A 15 7.46 -20.76 6.50
N ASP A 16 8.74 -20.37 6.68
CA ASP A 16 9.12 -19.16 7.37
C ASP A 16 8.39 -18.06 6.62
N LYS A 17 7.18 -17.71 7.11
CA LYS A 17 6.24 -16.95 6.31
C LYS A 17 6.95 -15.63 6.18
N PHE A 18 7.33 -15.28 4.96
CA PHE A 18 8.05 -14.06 4.74
C PHE A 18 7.11 -12.93 5.15
N ASN A 19 7.35 -12.37 6.33
CA ASN A 19 6.44 -11.45 7.01
C ASN A 19 6.44 -10.06 6.36
N ILE A 20 6.84 -9.96 5.09
CA ILE A 20 6.86 -8.70 4.35
C ILE A 20 5.94 -8.85 3.16
N ALA A 21 5.06 -7.87 3.00
CA ALA A 21 4.19 -7.73 1.85
C ALA A 21 4.61 -6.52 1.01
N GLU A 22 4.44 -6.63 -0.31
CA GLU A 22 4.50 -5.47 -1.19
C GLU A 22 3.12 -4.82 -1.25
N ILE A 23 3.06 -3.54 -0.91
CA ILE A 23 1.83 -2.75 -0.88
C ILE A 23 1.89 -1.71 -1.98
N ARG A 24 0.81 -1.64 -2.75
CA ARG A 24 0.60 -0.69 -3.84
C ARG A 24 -0.31 0.42 -3.37
N PHE A 25 0.11 1.65 -3.62
CA PHE A 25 -0.68 2.85 -3.41
C PHE A 25 -1.37 3.31 -4.70
N LYS A 26 -2.29 4.25 -4.54
CA LYS A 26 -3.11 4.83 -5.62
C LYS A 26 -2.30 5.42 -6.77
N ASN A 27 -1.15 6.03 -6.48
CA ASN A 27 -0.24 6.62 -7.46
C ASN A 27 0.63 5.56 -8.19
N GLY A 28 0.38 4.27 -7.97
CA GLY A 28 1.18 3.19 -8.55
C GLY A 28 2.51 2.97 -7.83
N ARG A 29 2.86 3.78 -6.81
CA ARG A 29 4.02 3.54 -5.95
C ARG A 29 3.83 2.21 -5.23
N LYS A 30 4.90 1.42 -5.20
CA LYS A 30 4.94 0.16 -4.47
C LYS A 30 6.03 0.21 -3.42
N GLU A 31 5.68 -0.10 -2.18
CA GLU A 31 6.62 -0.15 -1.07
C GLU A 31 6.45 -1.47 -0.31
N PHE A 32 7.47 -1.82 0.45
CA PHE A 32 7.49 -3.04 1.25
C PHE A 32 7.14 -2.70 2.68
N PHE A 33 6.27 -3.52 3.29
CA PHE A 33 5.84 -3.35 4.68
C PHE A 33 5.88 -4.68 5.40
N ARG A 34 6.27 -4.63 6.68
CA ARG A 34 6.36 -5.80 7.55
C ARG A 34 5.03 -6.01 8.27
N ASN A 35 4.51 -7.22 8.16
CA ASN A 35 3.37 -7.72 8.90
C ASN A 35 3.85 -8.22 10.27
N THR A 36 3.79 -7.37 11.30
CA THR A 36 4.19 -7.75 12.66
C THR A 36 3.12 -8.56 13.38
N ASP A 37 1.86 -8.35 13.04
CA ASP A 37 0.72 -8.95 13.73
C ASP A 37 0.27 -10.28 13.10
N ASN A 38 1.09 -10.83 12.18
CA ASN A 38 0.79 -12.07 11.44
C ASN A 38 -0.62 -12.07 10.84
N LEU A 39 -1.07 -10.91 10.34
CA LEU A 39 -2.36 -10.76 9.69
C LEU A 39 -2.44 -11.70 8.48
N ASN A 40 -3.58 -12.35 8.30
CA ASN A 40 -3.85 -13.12 7.08
C ASN A 40 -4.14 -12.14 5.95
N LEU A 41 -3.10 -11.80 5.21
CA LEU A 41 -3.18 -10.92 4.04
C LEU A 41 -3.44 -11.76 2.79
N THR A 42 -4.28 -11.25 1.90
CA THR A 42 -4.49 -11.80 0.56
C THR A 42 -4.14 -10.75 -0.47
N THR A 43 -3.64 -11.18 -1.63
CA THR A 43 -3.41 -10.26 -2.76
C THR A 43 -4.72 -9.56 -3.14
N GLY A 44 -4.73 -8.23 -3.15
CA GLY A 44 -5.90 -7.40 -3.39
C GLY A 44 -6.53 -6.81 -2.13
N ASP A 45 -6.17 -7.29 -0.94
CA ASP A 45 -6.75 -6.77 0.31
C ASP A 45 -6.32 -5.31 0.54
N ALA A 46 -7.28 -4.53 1.03
CA ALA A 46 -7.03 -3.17 1.49
C ALA A 46 -6.48 -3.20 2.92
N VAL A 47 -5.34 -2.55 3.11
CA VAL A 47 -4.61 -2.53 4.38
C VAL A 47 -4.23 -1.10 4.76
N ILE A 48 -4.15 -0.86 6.06
CA ILE A 48 -3.66 0.38 6.63
C ILE A 48 -2.19 0.19 7.00
N VAL A 49 -1.36 1.06 6.45
CA VAL A 49 0.09 1.06 6.66
C VAL A 49 0.52 2.30 7.43
N GLU A 50 1.58 2.13 8.20
CA GLU A 50 2.24 3.24 8.87
C GLU A 50 3.12 4.02 7.89
N VAL A 51 2.98 5.34 7.88
CA VAL A 51 3.86 6.27 7.18
C VAL A 51 4.31 7.36 8.14
N PRO A 52 5.41 8.11 7.86
CA PRO A 52 5.93 9.13 8.77
C PRO A 52 4.88 10.18 9.16
N ASN A 53 3.87 10.41 8.30
CA ASN A 53 2.80 11.35 8.52
C ASN A 53 1.45 10.68 8.87
N GLY A 54 1.48 9.52 9.55
CA GLY A 54 0.28 8.85 10.07
C GLY A 54 -0.04 7.53 9.36
N HIS A 55 -1.27 7.38 8.87
CA HIS A 55 -1.76 6.14 8.30
C HIS A 55 -2.20 6.34 6.85
N HIS A 56 -1.80 5.43 5.97
CA HIS A 56 -2.25 5.44 4.58
C HIS A 56 -2.95 4.13 4.23
N LEU A 57 -3.91 4.24 3.31
CA LEU A 57 -4.57 3.09 2.71
C LEU A 57 -3.72 2.59 1.53
N GLY A 58 -3.41 1.29 1.52
CA GLY A 58 -2.76 0.62 0.41
C GLY A 58 -3.42 -0.72 0.11
N TYR A 59 -3.06 -1.29 -1.04
CA TYR A 59 -3.54 -2.60 -1.47
C TYR A 59 -2.39 -3.60 -1.52
N VAL A 60 -2.60 -4.81 -1.01
CA VAL A 60 -1.61 -5.88 -1.07
C VAL A 60 -1.41 -6.27 -2.53
N SER A 61 -0.19 -6.09 -3.05
CA SER A 61 0.16 -6.46 -4.42
C SER A 61 0.81 -7.83 -4.50
N LEU A 62 1.72 -8.14 -3.58
CA LEU A 62 2.45 -9.42 -3.51
C LEU A 62 2.73 -9.76 -2.04
N GLN A 63 2.81 -11.05 -1.75
CA GLN A 63 3.16 -11.58 -0.44
C GLN A 63 4.00 -12.87 -0.55
N GLY A 64 4.65 -13.26 0.55
CA GLY A 64 5.45 -14.48 0.62
C GLY A 64 6.78 -14.39 -0.15
N GLU A 65 7.26 -15.52 -0.66
CA GLU A 65 8.59 -15.64 -1.27
C GLU A 65 8.79 -14.74 -2.51
N LEU A 66 7.70 -14.42 -3.21
CA LEU A 66 7.74 -13.49 -4.36
C LEU A 66 8.21 -12.09 -3.95
N VAL A 67 7.92 -11.65 -2.73
CA VAL A 67 8.36 -10.35 -2.20
C VAL A 67 9.86 -10.35 -1.98
N ARG A 68 10.43 -11.46 -1.49
CA ARG A 68 11.87 -11.61 -1.30
C ARG A 68 12.64 -11.42 -2.60
N LEU A 69 12.18 -12.01 -3.69
CA LEU A 69 12.76 -11.82 -5.02
C LEU A 69 12.68 -10.36 -5.49
N GLN A 70 11.56 -9.69 -5.24
CA GLN A 70 11.39 -8.27 -5.57
C GLN A 70 12.32 -7.36 -4.74
N MET A 71 12.49 -7.66 -3.45
CA MET A 71 13.40 -6.92 -2.57
C MET A 71 14.85 -7.08 -3.02
N GLN A 72 15.28 -8.30 -3.35
CA GLN A 72 16.61 -8.56 -3.89
C GLN A 72 16.84 -7.80 -5.20
N LYS A 73 15.85 -7.83 -6.12
CA LYS A 73 15.92 -7.08 -7.39
C LYS A 73 16.01 -5.58 -7.17
N LYS A 74 15.26 -5.03 -6.22
CA LYS A 74 15.27 -3.60 -5.86
C LYS A 74 16.41 -3.22 -4.90
N LYS A 75 17.27 -4.17 -4.50
CA LYS A 75 18.35 -3.99 -3.50
C LYS A 75 17.86 -3.36 -2.19
N VAL A 76 16.63 -3.68 -1.77
CA VAL A 76 16.08 -3.20 -0.51
C VAL A 76 16.53 -4.16 0.60
N ALA A 77 17.29 -3.62 1.56
CA ALA A 77 17.70 -4.39 2.73
C ALA A 77 16.49 -4.71 3.62
N ASN A 78 16.48 -5.89 4.23
CA ASN A 78 15.43 -6.33 5.14
C ASN A 78 15.65 -5.77 6.56
N ASP A 79 15.89 -4.47 6.66
CA ASP A 79 16.28 -3.81 7.91
C ASP A 79 15.07 -3.20 8.65
N GLY A 80 15.33 -2.65 9.84
CA GLY A 80 14.33 -2.00 10.70
C GLY A 80 13.67 -0.75 10.11
N GLU A 81 14.11 -0.30 8.93
CA GLU A 81 13.47 0.79 8.18
C GLU A 81 12.16 0.38 7.50
N ILE A 82 11.90 -0.94 7.38
CA ILE A 82 10.65 -1.43 6.82
C ILE A 82 9.52 -1.15 7.80
N LYS A 83 8.62 -0.26 7.38
CA LYS A 83 7.45 0.16 8.16
C LYS A 83 6.46 -0.99 8.33
N LYS A 84 5.59 -0.86 9.34
CA LYS A 84 4.66 -1.91 9.73
C LYS A 84 3.30 -1.75 9.04
N ILE A 85 2.67 -2.89 8.81
CA ILE A 85 1.24 -2.97 8.48
C ILE A 85 0.49 -2.92 9.80
N TYR A 86 -0.45 -1.99 9.94
CA TYR A 86 -1.18 -1.78 11.19
C TYR A 86 -2.39 -2.70 11.29
N ARG A 87 -3.24 -2.75 10.26
CA ARG A 87 -4.45 -3.59 10.21
C ARG A 87 -5.03 -3.69 8.81
N LEU A 88 -5.98 -4.60 8.64
CA LEU A 88 -6.89 -4.59 7.48
C LEU A 88 -7.77 -3.33 7.51
N ALA A 89 -8.00 -2.75 6.34
CA ALA A 89 -8.85 -1.58 6.20
C ALA A 89 -10.31 -1.94 6.49
N HIS A 90 -10.97 -1.14 7.31
CA HIS A 90 -12.41 -1.28 7.51
C HIS A 90 -13.18 -0.47 6.46
N GLN A 91 -14.49 -0.74 6.36
CA GLN A 91 -15.37 -0.02 5.46
C GLN A 91 -15.32 1.51 5.65
N LYS A 92 -15.23 1.98 6.89
CA LYS A 92 -15.05 3.41 7.20
C LYS A 92 -13.77 4.02 6.61
N ASP A 93 -12.70 3.24 6.52
CA ASP A 93 -11.43 3.70 5.97
C ASP A 93 -11.51 3.80 4.43
N LEU A 94 -12.21 2.84 3.80
CA LEU A 94 -12.50 2.85 2.37
C LEU A 94 -13.41 4.02 1.97
N GLU A 95 -14.46 4.29 2.75
CA GLU A 95 -15.36 5.42 2.54
C GLU A 95 -14.62 6.75 2.60
N LYS A 96 -13.81 6.97 3.65
CA LYS A 96 -12.96 8.17 3.76
C LYS A 96 -12.02 8.32 2.57
N PHE A 97 -11.39 7.22 2.14
CA PHE A 97 -10.52 7.24 0.98
C PHE A 97 -11.26 7.62 -0.31
N GLU A 98 -12.48 7.13 -0.48
CA GLU A 98 -13.33 7.48 -1.61
C GLU A 98 -13.77 8.96 -1.57
N GLU A 99 -14.12 9.48 -0.39
CA GLU A 99 -14.44 10.90 -0.20
C GLU A 99 -13.27 11.81 -0.57
N VAL A 100 -12.05 11.47 -0.11
CA VAL A 100 -10.84 12.22 -0.47
C VAL A 100 -10.62 12.19 -1.98
N LYS A 101 -10.75 11.01 -2.62
CA LYS A 101 -10.63 10.87 -4.08
C LYS A 101 -11.68 11.69 -4.84
N LYS A 102 -12.91 11.77 -4.32
CA LYS A 102 -13.98 12.60 -4.90
C LYS A 102 -13.68 14.09 -4.82
N ARG A 103 -12.90 14.55 -3.83
CA ARG A 103 -12.49 15.96 -3.67
C ARG A 103 -11.31 16.37 -4.55
N GLU A 104 -10.47 15.43 -4.97
CA GLU A 104 -9.33 15.72 -5.86
C GLU A 104 -9.75 16.30 -7.21
N LEU A 105 -10.67 15.63 -7.91
CA LEU A 105 -11.14 16.07 -9.23
C LEU A 105 -11.67 17.51 -9.23
N PRO A 106 -12.66 17.90 -8.40
CA PRO A 106 -13.18 19.26 -8.40
C PRO A 106 -12.12 20.28 -7.96
N THR A 107 -11.19 19.91 -7.08
CA THR A 107 -10.09 20.79 -6.68
C THR A 107 -9.14 21.02 -7.85
N LEU A 108 -8.85 19.99 -8.65
CA LEU A 108 -8.00 20.11 -9.85
C LEU A 108 -8.58 21.08 -10.87
N TYR A 109 -9.88 20.96 -11.16
CA TYR A 109 -10.56 21.88 -12.09
C TYR A 109 -10.52 23.32 -11.58
N ARG A 110 -10.91 23.55 -10.33
CA ARG A 110 -10.87 24.90 -9.72
C ARG A 110 -9.47 25.48 -9.71
N THR A 111 -8.45 24.67 -9.40
CA THR A 111 -7.06 25.15 -9.37
C THR A 111 -6.59 25.54 -10.77
N ARG A 112 -6.96 24.78 -11.81
CA ARG A 112 -6.66 25.16 -13.21
C ARG A 112 -7.33 26.47 -13.62
N GLU A 113 -8.58 26.70 -13.21
CA GLU A 113 -9.26 27.98 -13.45
C GLU A 113 -8.52 29.15 -12.79
N ILE A 114 -8.10 28.98 -11.53
CA ILE A 114 -7.33 30.00 -10.79
C ILE A 114 -5.98 30.27 -11.46
N VAL A 115 -5.24 29.24 -11.85
CA VAL A 115 -3.95 29.37 -12.58
C VAL A 115 -4.15 30.16 -13.87
N ARG A 116 -5.21 29.87 -14.63
CA ARG A 116 -5.54 30.60 -15.87
C ARG A 116 -5.92 32.06 -15.59
N ASN A 117 -6.70 32.32 -14.55
CA ASN A 117 -7.11 33.67 -14.15
C ASN A 117 -5.91 34.52 -13.71
N LEU A 118 -4.97 33.91 -12.99
CA LEU A 118 -3.74 34.55 -12.53
C LEU A 118 -2.63 34.60 -13.59
N LYS A 119 -2.86 34.01 -14.79
CA LYS A 119 -1.88 33.90 -15.89
C LYS A 119 -0.54 33.31 -15.44
N LEU A 120 -0.58 32.35 -14.53
CA LEU A 120 0.60 31.62 -14.09
C LEU A 120 0.98 30.57 -15.14
N ASP A 121 2.27 30.48 -15.48
CA ASP A 121 2.78 29.45 -16.39
C ASP A 121 3.01 28.13 -15.64
N MET A 122 1.90 27.54 -15.15
CA MET A 122 1.90 26.30 -14.37
C MET A 122 1.05 25.24 -15.07
N LYS A 123 1.59 24.03 -15.21
CA LYS A 123 0.85 22.86 -15.70
C LYS A 123 0.57 21.91 -14.54
N LEU A 124 -0.68 21.89 -14.10
CA LEU A 124 -1.15 20.99 -13.05
C LEU A 124 -1.39 19.57 -13.59
N SER A 125 -0.61 18.64 -13.07
CA SER A 125 -0.59 17.23 -13.40
C SER A 125 -1.50 16.44 -12.46
N ASP A 126 -1.28 16.56 -11.16
CA ASP A 126 -1.96 15.76 -10.14
C ASP A 126 -2.12 16.51 -8.80
N ILE A 127 -3.05 16.06 -7.97
CA ILE A 127 -3.28 16.58 -6.62
C ILE A 127 -3.33 15.43 -5.64
N GLU A 128 -2.50 15.51 -4.61
CA GLU A 128 -2.47 14.53 -3.53
C GLU A 128 -2.89 15.18 -2.22
N PHE A 129 -3.97 14.67 -1.63
CA PHE A 129 -4.38 15.03 -0.29
C PHE A 129 -3.70 14.11 0.73
N GLN A 130 -3.25 14.68 1.84
CA GLN A 130 -2.86 13.90 2.99
C GLN A 130 -4.08 13.17 3.59
N ALA A 131 -3.83 12.05 4.27
CA ALA A 131 -4.88 11.21 4.86
C ALA A 131 -5.73 11.95 5.92
N ASP A 132 -5.19 12.99 6.54
CA ASP A 132 -5.87 13.87 7.49
C ASP A 132 -6.62 15.04 6.82
N ASN A 133 -6.52 15.18 5.50
CA ASN A 133 -7.15 16.22 4.69
C ASN A 133 -6.72 17.65 5.05
N THR A 134 -5.63 17.83 5.80
CA THR A 134 -5.18 19.16 6.24
C THR A 134 -4.28 19.82 5.20
N LYS A 135 -3.56 19.03 4.39
CA LYS A 135 -2.67 19.51 3.33
C LYS A 135 -2.98 18.84 2.00
N ALA A 136 -2.88 19.65 0.95
CA ALA A 136 -2.91 19.21 -0.44
C ALA A 136 -1.59 19.60 -1.11
N THR A 137 -1.00 18.64 -1.83
CA THR A 137 0.20 18.85 -2.63
C THR A 137 -0.19 18.82 -4.10
N PHE A 138 0.25 19.83 -4.85
CA PHE A 138 -0.04 19.99 -6.28
C PHE A 138 1.24 19.69 -7.07
N PHE A 139 1.11 18.85 -8.11
CA PHE A 139 2.20 18.46 -9.01
C PHE A 139 1.99 18.98 -10.43
#